data_AF-A0A5S9IJT0-F1
#
_entry.id   AF-A0A5S9IJT0-F1
#
_cell.length_a   1.000
_cell.length_b   1.000
_cell.length_c   1.000
_cell.angle_alpha   90.00
_cell.angle_beta   90.00
_cell.angle_gamma   90.00
#
_symmetry.space_group_name_H-M   'P 1'
#
loop_
_entity.id
_entity.type
_entity.pdbx_description
1 polymer ?
#
loop_
_entity_poly.entity_id
_entity_poly.type
_entity_poly.pdbx_seq_one_letter_code
_entity_poly.pdbx_strand_id
1 'polypeptide(L)' 'MTVHFMCTCGSKTYSLPDSMAGQKVRCPSCQVIIIVPQPSEGGQVVIAVPADDSMEGF' A
#
# COMPACT_ATOMS: atom_id res chain seq x y z
N MET A 1 -7.68 12.76 10.87
CA MET A 1 -7.81 12.00 9.61
C MET A 1 -7.57 10.52 9.87
N THR A 2 -8.11 9.64 9.04
CA THR A 2 -7.91 8.18 9.17
C THR A 2 -7.25 7.63 7.91
N VAL A 3 -6.30 6.74 8.10
CA VAL A 3 -5.65 5.98 7.04
C VAL A 3 -6.35 4.65 6.86
N HIS A 4 -6.63 4.31 5.61
CA HIS A 4 -7.21 3.02 5.24
C HIS A 4 -6.16 2.23 4.48
N PHE A 5 -5.82 1.04 4.99
CA PHE A 5 -4.84 0.17 4.35
C PHE A 5 -5.25 -1.29 4.47
N MET A 6 -4.81 -2.12 3.52
CA MET A 6 -5.04 -3.56 3.55
C MET A 6 -3.75 -4.28 3.93
N CYS A 7 -3.89 -5.29 4.79
CA CYS A 7 -2.78 -6.16 5.12
C CYS A 7 -2.49 -7.13 3.95
N THR A 8 -1.24 -7.56 3.79
CA THR A 8 -0.84 -8.51 2.74
C THR A 8 -1.57 -9.86 2.83
N CYS A 9 -2.12 -10.21 3.99
CA CYS A 9 -2.93 -11.41 4.17
C CYS A 9 -4.34 -11.28 3.54
N GLY A 10 -4.71 -10.11 3.01
CA GLY A 10 -5.97 -9.89 2.30
C GLY A 10 -7.24 -10.01 3.14
N SER A 11 -7.11 -10.20 4.46
CA SER A 11 -8.24 -10.61 5.29
C SER A 11 -9.21 -9.48 5.63
N LYS A 12 -8.78 -8.20 5.63
CA LYS A 12 -9.65 -7.03 5.83
C LYS A 12 -8.95 -5.70 5.53
N THR A 13 -9.75 -4.67 5.27
CA THR A 13 -9.32 -3.26 5.29
C THR A 13 -9.29 -2.75 6.73
N TYR A 14 -8.17 -2.17 7.13
CA TYR A 14 -7.98 -1.56 8.45
C TYR A 14 -8.06 -0.05 8.33
N SER A 15 -8.73 0.56 9.30
CA SER A 15 -8.87 2.02 9.43
C SER A 15 -8.18 2.42 10.74
N LEU A 16 -7.07 3.14 10.65
CA LEU A 16 -6.32 3.63 11.81
C LEU A 16 -6.27 5.16 11.79
N PRO A 17 -6.09 5.83 12.94
CA PRO A 17 -5.83 7.26 12.97
C PRO A 17 -4.49 7.59 12.31
N ASP A 18 -4.40 8.77 11.69
CA ASP A 18 -3.16 9.29 11.11
C ASP A 18 -2.00 9.38 12.10
N SER A 19 -2.26 9.51 13.40
CA SER A 19 -1.23 9.55 14.44
C SER A 19 -0.43 8.24 14.54
N MET A 20 -0.95 7.16 13.95
CA MET A 20 -0.27 5.86 13.84
C MET A 20 0.45 5.69 12.50
N ALA A 21 0.38 6.66 11.59
CA ALA A 21 1.11 6.63 10.32
C ALA A 21 2.62 6.52 10.56
N GLY A 22 3.30 5.66 9.79
CA GLY A 22 4.71 5.34 9.96
C GLY A 22 5.02 4.43 11.15
N GLN A 23 4.02 4.07 11.97
CA GLN A 23 4.20 3.15 13.08
C GLN A 23 4.04 1.69 12.64
N LYS A 24 4.73 0.79 13.34
CA LYS A 24 4.68 -0.66 13.13
C LYS A 24 3.59 -1.28 14.00
N VAL A 25 2.58 -1.85 13.37
CA VAL A 25 1.43 -2.49 14.04
C VAL A 25 1.43 -3.99 13.76
N ARG A 26 0.89 -4.79 14.68
CA ARG A 26 0.65 -6.22 14.43
C ARG A 26 -0.75 -6.44 13.91
N CYS A 27 -0.88 -7.21 12.84
CA CYS A 27 -2.18 -7.63 12.34
C CYS A 27 -2.87 -8.57 13.35
N PRO A 28 -4.11 -8.30 13.81
CA PRO A 28 -4.79 -9.20 14.73
C PRO A 28 -5.20 -10.54 14.08
N SER A 29 -5.24 -10.63 12.75
CA SER A 29 -5.63 -11.85 12.03
C SER A 29 -4.45 -12.77 11.71
N CYS A 30 -3.37 -12.25 11.14
CA CYS A 30 -2.21 -13.05 10.75
C CYS A 30 -0.95 -12.80 11.60
N GLN A 31 -1.02 -11.88 12.57
CA GLN A 31 0.09 -11.52 13.48
C GLN A 31 1.35 -10.98 12.80
N VAL A 32 1.27 -10.66 11.50
CA VAL A 32 2.37 -10.03 10.76
C VAL A 32 2.57 -8.58 11.21
N ILE A 33 3.83 -8.12 11.14
CA ILE A 33 4.18 -6.72 11.36
C ILE A 33 3.88 -5.95 10.07
N ILE A 34 3.01 -4.95 10.17
CA ILE A 34 2.65 -4.05 9.06
C ILE A 34 3.10 -2.63 9.43
N ILE A 35 3.70 -1.93 8.48
CA ILE A 35 4.02 -0.52 8.63
C ILE A 35 2.83 0.26 8.11
N VAL A 36 2.24 1.11 8.96
CA VAL A 36 1.08 1.92 8.58
C VAL A 36 1.53 2.94 7.54
N PRO A 37 1.00 2.92 6.30
CA PRO A 37 1.36 3.90 5.30
C PRO A 37 0.83 5.27 5.72
N GLN A 38 1.68 6.28 5.61
CA GLN A 38 1.22 7.65 5.72
C GLN A 38 0.29 7.96 4.54
N PRO A 39 -0.83 8.67 4.75
CA PRO A 39 -1.66 9.12 3.66
C PRO A 39 -0.86 10.22 2.96
N SER A 40 0.01 9.83 2.02
CA SER A 40 0.57 10.81 1.09
C SER A 40 -0.63 11.28 0.29
N GLU A 41 -0.95 12.56 0.39
CA GLU A 41 -2.00 13.22 -0.38
C GLU A 41 -1.82 12.87 -1.86
N GLY A 42 -2.58 11.89 -2.37
CA GLY A 42 -2.42 11.39 -3.73
C GLY A 42 -2.16 9.90 -3.77
N GLY A 43 -3.22 9.11 -3.62
CA GLY A 43 -3.29 7.75 -4.12
C GLY A 43 -3.11 7.76 -5.64
N GLN A 44 -1.87 7.69 -6.09
CA GLN A 44 -1.53 7.36 -7.47
C GLN A 44 -0.64 6.13 -7.40
N VAL A 45 -1.32 4.99 -7.56
CA VAL A 45 -0.67 3.75 -8.01
C VAL A 45 -0.04 4.10 -9.35
N VAL A 46 1.26 4.42 -9.34
CA VAL A 46 2.05 4.51 -10.56
C VAL A 46 2.20 3.09 -11.09
N ILE A 47 1.21 2.68 -11.88
CA ILE A 47 1.35 1.56 -12.79
C ILE A 47 2.39 2.01 -13.79
N ALA A 48 3.66 1.68 -13.53
CA ALA A 48 4.68 1.72 -14.56
C ALA A 48 4.25 0.70 -15.60
N VAL A 49 3.56 1.16 -16.64
CA VAL A 49 3.43 0.46 -17.91
C VAL A 49 4.63 0.86 -18.75
N PRO A 50 5.71 0.04 -18.81
CA PRO A 50 6.64 0.15 -19.92
C PRO A 50 5.93 -0.42 -21.15
N ALA A 51 5.23 0.44 -21.88
CA ALA A 51 4.75 0.15 -23.22
C ALA A 51 5.31 1.23 -24.15
N ASP A 52 6.60 1.10 -24.46
CA ASP A 52 7.32 1.89 -25.47
C ASP A 52 8.57 1.06 -25.83
N ASP A 53 8.89 0.63 -27.04
CA ASP A 53 8.30 0.75 -28.37
C ASP A 53 9.08 -0.22 -29.31
N SER A 54 8.35 -0.78 -30.27
CA SER A 54 8.68 -1.29 -31.62
C SER A 54 10.13 -1.42 -32.17
N MET A 55 10.32 -2.50 -32.98
CA MET A 55 11.28 -2.69 -34.10
C MET A 55 12.78 -2.75 -33.73
N GLU A 56 13.59 -3.76 -34.07
CA GLU A 56 14.00 -4.12 -35.44
C GLU A 56 14.34 -5.62 -35.57
N GLY A 57 13.79 -6.24 -36.63
CA GLY A 57 14.30 -7.50 -37.15
C GLY A 57 15.44 -7.27 -38.15
N PHE A 58 16.39 -8.21 -38.17
CA PHE A 58 17.13 -8.62 -39.35
C PHE A 58 17.40 -10.12 -39.26
#